data_AF-A0A8C2NQW6-F1
#
_entry.id   AF-A0A8C2NQW6-F1
#
_cell.length_a   1.000
_cell.length_b   1.000
_cell.length_c   1.000
_cell.angle_alpha   90.00
_cell.angle_beta   90.00
_cell.angle_gamma   90.00
#
_symmetry.space_group_name_H-M   'P 1'
#
loop_
_entity.id
_entity.type
_entity.pdbx_description
1 polymer ?
#
loop_
_entity_poly.entity_id
_entity_poly.type
_entity_poly.pdbx_seq_one_letter_code
_entity_poly.pdbx_strand_id
1 'polypeptide(L)'
;MGFIQLLMKKKELIPLVFFMTVAATGASAFAMYSLRKTDVILDRKRNPEPWETVDPTVPTKLVTINQEWKPIEELQKVRRATSLLPESVSMDLPASGQPHLCFLP
;
A
#
# COMPACT_ATOMS: atom_id res chain seq x y z
N MET A 1 -9.08 43.58 8.97
CA MET A 1 -9.18 43.29 7.52
C MET A 1 -9.14 41.79 7.34
N GLY A 2 -10.21 41.15 6.84
CA GLY A 2 -10.26 39.69 6.70
C GLY A 2 -9.50 39.16 5.49
N PHE A 3 -9.01 37.92 5.56
CA PHE A 3 -8.26 37.24 4.47
C PHE A 3 -9.06 37.18 3.16
N ILE A 4 -10.36 36.88 3.23
CA ILE A 4 -11.23 36.87 2.04
C ILE A 4 -11.36 38.27 1.43
N GLN A 5 -11.43 39.32 2.26
CA GLN A 5 -11.47 40.69 1.74
C GLN A 5 -10.14 41.10 1.06
N LEU A 6 -9.00 40.56 1.50
CA LEU A 6 -7.70 40.76 0.84
C LEU A 6 -7.69 40.12 -0.56
N LEU A 7 -8.19 38.88 -0.67
CA LEU A 7 -8.30 38.16 -1.95
C LEU A 7 -9.24 38.85 -2.94
N MET A 8 -10.38 39.38 -2.47
CA MET A 8 -11.31 40.13 -3.34
C MET A 8 -10.72 41.46 -3.82
N LYS A 9 -9.87 42.11 -3.00
CA LYS A 9 -9.15 43.34 -3.38
C LYS A 9 -7.97 43.10 -4.32
N LYS A 10 -7.38 41.89 -4.32
CA LYS A 10 -6.21 41.52 -5.11
C LYS A 10 -6.45 40.21 -5.86
N LYS A 11 -7.08 40.32 -7.04
CA LYS A 11 -7.52 39.17 -7.85
C LYS A 11 -6.38 38.28 -8.36
N GLU A 12 -5.17 38.82 -8.50
CA GLU A 12 -3.97 38.07 -8.90
C GLU A 12 -3.56 37.02 -7.84
N LEU A 13 -3.99 37.19 -6.59
CA LEU A 13 -3.64 36.30 -5.48
C LEU A 13 -4.54 35.06 -5.41
N ILE A 14 -5.70 35.08 -6.09
CA ILE A 14 -6.67 33.98 -6.13
C ILE A 14 -6.06 32.72 -6.76
N PRO A 15 -5.49 32.75 -7.98
CA PRO A 15 -4.89 31.56 -8.57
C PRO A 15 -3.69 31.04 -7.76
N LEU A 16 -2.90 31.94 -7.17
CA LEU A 16 -1.75 31.56 -6.34
C LEU A 16 -2.18 30.76 -5.11
N VAL A 17 -3.14 31.28 -4.34
CA VAL A 17 -3.66 30.59 -3.15
C VAL A 17 -4.40 29.31 -3.54
N PHE A 18 -5.08 29.30 -4.68
CA PHE A 18 -5.72 28.09 -5.19
C PHE A 18 -4.71 26.95 -5.42
N PHE A 19 -3.64 27.18 -6.19
CA PHE A 19 -2.64 26.12 -6.43
C PHE A 19 -1.95 25.68 -5.15
N MET A 20 -1.65 26.61 -4.24
CA MET A 20 -1.05 26.28 -2.94
C MET A 20 -1.98 25.44 -2.07
N THR A 21 -3.26 25.78 -2.00
CA THR A 21 -4.23 25.00 -1.22
C THR A 21 -4.47 23.62 -1.81
N VAL A 22 -4.58 23.52 -3.15
CA VAL A 22 -4.69 22.22 -3.84
C VAL A 22 -3.44 21.38 -3.60
N ALA A 23 -2.24 21.95 -3.70
CA ALA A 23 -0.98 21.24 -3.47
C ALA A 23 -0.87 20.76 -2.01
N ALA A 24 -1.14 21.62 -1.03
CA ALA A 24 -1.11 21.27 0.39
C ALA A 24 -2.14 20.18 0.73
N THR A 25 -3.37 20.32 0.20
CA THR A 25 -4.44 19.33 0.41
C THR A 25 -4.07 18.01 -0.24
N GLY A 26 -3.60 18.01 -1.48
CA GLY A 26 -3.16 16.81 -2.20
C GLY A 26 -2.01 16.09 -1.49
N ALA A 27 -1.00 16.84 -1.03
CA ALA A 27 0.11 16.28 -0.27
C ALA A 27 -0.35 15.66 1.06
N SER A 28 -1.24 16.35 1.79
CA SER A 28 -1.78 15.83 3.05
C SER A 28 -2.65 14.59 2.85
N ALA A 29 -3.50 14.57 1.82
CA ALA A 29 -4.32 13.42 1.48
C ALA A 29 -3.47 12.22 1.05
N PHE A 30 -2.43 12.45 0.26
CA PHE A 30 -1.49 11.41 -0.14
C PHE A 30 -0.72 10.85 1.06
N ALA A 31 -0.27 11.71 1.98
CA ALA A 31 0.39 11.26 3.21
C ALA A 31 -0.54 10.41 4.10
N MET A 32 -1.80 10.83 4.27
CA MET A 32 -2.77 10.01 5.02
C MET A 32 -3.07 8.68 4.32
N TYR A 33 -3.15 8.69 2.99
CA TYR A 33 -3.35 7.48 2.19
C TYR A 33 -2.16 6.52 2.27
N SER A 34 -0.92 7.03 2.19
CA SER A 34 0.29 6.21 2.23
C SER A 34 0.49 5.54 3.59
N LEU A 35 0.16 6.22 4.69
CA LEU A 35 0.20 5.62 6.03
C LEU A 35 -0.81 4.48 6.21
N ARG A 36 -1.91 4.50 5.45
CA ARG A 36 -2.92 3.42 5.49
C ARG A 36 -2.57 2.22 4.62
N LYS A 37 -1.51 2.28 3.83
CA LYS A 37 -1.05 1.13 3.05
C LYS A 37 -0.41 0.09 3.94
N THR A 38 -0.60 -1.18 3.58
CA THR A 38 0.00 -2.33 4.27
C THR A 38 1.49 -2.45 4.07
N ASP A 39 2.08 -1.66 3.17
CA ASP A 39 3.53 -1.54 3.04
C ASP A 39 4.16 -0.76 4.22
N VAL A 40 3.35 0.01 4.97
CA VAL A 40 3.81 0.80 6.11
C VAL A 40 3.48 0.09 7.42
N ILE A 41 4.53 -0.29 8.16
CA ILE A 41 4.39 -0.93 9.47
C ILE A 41 4.16 0.17 10.53
N LEU A 42 2.89 0.40 10.88
CA LEU A 42 2.51 1.34 11.95
C LEU A 42 2.57 0.71 13.35
N ASP A 43 2.18 -0.55 13.48
CA ASP A 43 2.19 -1.29 14.75
C ASP A 43 2.95 -2.61 14.61
N ARG A 44 4.27 -2.51 14.76
CA ARG A 44 5.17 -3.67 14.68
C ARG A 44 4.92 -4.72 15.76
N LYS A 45 4.32 -4.35 16.90
CA LYS A 45 4.14 -5.27 18.04
C LYS A 45 2.92 -6.16 17.86
N ARG A 46 1.84 -5.63 17.27
CA ARG A 46 0.60 -6.40 17.07
C ARG A 46 0.50 -7.02 15.69
N ASN A 47 1.12 -6.41 14.68
CA ASN A 47 1.09 -6.91 13.31
C ASN A 47 2.43 -6.64 12.60
N PRO A 48 3.43 -7.53 12.74
CA PRO A 48 4.75 -7.34 12.14
C PRO A 48 4.73 -7.45 10.61
N GLU A 49 3.74 -8.15 10.04
CA GLU A 49 3.63 -8.43 8.60
C GLU A 49 2.27 -7.97 8.04
N PRO A 50 2.04 -6.65 7.95
CA PRO A 50 0.74 -6.11 7.55
C PRO A 50 0.30 -6.47 6.12
N TRP A 51 1.23 -6.76 5.22
CA TRP A 51 0.94 -7.25 3.87
C TRP A 51 0.37 -8.68 3.84
N GLU A 52 0.59 -9.48 4.89
CA GLU A 52 0.09 -10.87 4.99
C GLU A 52 -1.44 -10.91 5.18
N THR A 53 -2.00 -9.86 5.78
CA THR A 53 -3.41 -9.80 6.24
C THR A 53 -4.32 -9.01 5.28
N VAL A 54 -3.84 -8.70 4.08
CA VAL A 54 -4.62 -7.98 3.06
C VAL A 54 -5.66 -8.92 2.45
N ASP A 55 -6.91 -8.46 2.34
CA ASP A 55 -7.94 -9.17 1.58
C ASP A 55 -7.58 -9.15 0.09
N PRO A 56 -7.29 -10.30 -0.52
CA PRO A 56 -6.83 -10.34 -1.89
C PRO A 56 -7.99 -10.32 -2.90
N THR A 57 -9.25 -10.46 -2.45
CA THR A 57 -10.44 -10.33 -3.29
C THR A 57 -10.67 -8.88 -3.72
N VAL A 58 -10.13 -7.92 -2.96
CA VAL A 58 -10.22 -6.49 -3.28
C VAL A 58 -9.01 -6.07 -4.12
N PRO A 59 -9.21 -5.56 -5.36
CA PRO A 59 -8.11 -5.12 -6.19
C PRO A 59 -7.42 -3.90 -5.55
N THR A 60 -6.19 -4.11 -5.09
CA THR A 60 -5.40 -3.06 -4.41
C THR A 60 -4.64 -2.17 -5.39
N LYS A 61 -4.44 -2.64 -6.63
CA LYS A 61 -3.70 -1.93 -7.69
C LYS A 61 -4.64 -1.60 -8.84
N LEU A 62 -4.39 -0.49 -9.52
CA LEU A 62 -5.18 -0.06 -10.69
C LEU A 62 -5.11 -1.06 -11.85
N VAL A 63 -4.03 -1.84 -11.93
CA VAL A 63 -3.82 -2.86 -12.98
C VAL A 63 -4.58 -4.17 -12.69
N THR A 64 -4.91 -4.44 -11.42
CA THR A 64 -5.48 -5.72 -10.99
C THR A 64 -7.01 -5.73 -11.00
N ILE A 65 -7.68 -4.72 -11.58
CA ILE A 65 -9.14 -4.58 -11.56
C ILE A 65 -9.84 -5.76 -12.27
N ASN A 66 -9.23 -6.28 -13.33
CA ASN A 66 -9.77 -7.42 -14.10
C ASN A 66 -9.18 -8.77 -13.67
N GLN A 67 -8.33 -8.79 -12.64
CA GLN A 67 -7.65 -10.01 -12.19
C GLN A 67 -8.40 -10.58 -10.99
N GLU A 68 -9.09 -11.71 -11.19
CA GLU A 68 -9.67 -12.45 -10.07
C GLU A 68 -8.59 -13.17 -9.28
N TRP A 69 -8.51 -12.90 -7.99
CA TRP A 69 -7.58 -13.59 -7.10
C TRP A 69 -8.14 -14.93 -6.66
N LYS A 70 -7.36 -16.01 -6.84
CA LYS A 70 -7.69 -17.36 -6.36
C LYS A 70 -6.55 -17.89 -5.50
N PRO A 71 -6.82 -18.37 -4.28
CA PRO A 71 -5.78 -18.90 -3.40
C PRO A 71 -5.19 -20.19 -4.00
N ILE A 72 -3.86 -20.27 -3.99
CA ILE A 72 -3.14 -21.46 -4.44
C ILE A 72 -3.01 -22.42 -3.24
N GLU A 73 -3.59 -23.61 -3.36
CA GLU A 73 -3.65 -24.58 -2.26
C GLU A 73 -2.26 -25.02 -1.76
N GLU A 74 -1.31 -25.17 -2.68
CA GLU A 74 0.06 -25.59 -2.34
C GLU A 74 0.78 -24.58 -1.46
N LEU A 75 0.63 -23.28 -1.74
CA LEU A 75 1.17 -22.22 -0.88
C LEU A 75 0.53 -22.22 0.51
N GLN A 76 -0.78 -22.49 0.59
CA GLN A 76 -1.49 -22.58 1.88
C GLN A 76 -1.06 -23.81 2.70
N LYS A 77 -0.71 -24.92 2.05
CA LYS A 77 -0.16 -26.11 2.72
C LYS A 77 1.24 -25.83 3.26
N VAL A 78 2.12 -25.24 2.45
CA VAL A 78 3.48 -24.87 2.87
C VAL A 78 3.45 -23.88 4.02
N ARG A 79 2.64 -22.82 3.93
CA ARG A 79 2.48 -21.83 5.01
C ARG A 79 2.02 -22.49 6.32
N ARG A 80 1.02 -23.37 6.26
CA ARG A 80 0.55 -24.12 7.43
C ARG A 80 1.65 -24.99 8.02
N ALA A 81 2.40 -25.71 7.18
CA ALA A 81 3.53 -26.52 7.62
C ALA A 81 4.63 -25.66 8.29
N THR A 82 4.98 -24.51 7.70
CA THR A 82 5.97 -23.57 8.25
C THR A 82 5.52 -22.96 9.57
N SER A 83 4.23 -22.60 9.72
CA SER A 83 3.69 -22.05 10.98
C SER A 83 3.68 -23.04 12.16
N LEU A 84 3.82 -24.34 11.89
CA LEU A 84 3.86 -25.41 12.88
C LEU A 84 5.29 -25.81 13.26
N LEU A 85 6.30 -25.31 12.56
CA LEU A 85 7.71 -25.61 12.86
C LEU A 85 8.29 -24.57 13.83
N PRO A 86 9.10 -24.99 14.81
CA PRO A 86 9.83 -24.06 15.66
C PRO A 86 10.81 -23.23 14.81
N GLU A 87 10.91 -21.93 15.13
CA GLU A 87 11.62 -20.85 14.43
C GLU A 87 13.11 -21.12 14.10
N SER A 88 13.69 -22.23 14.55
CA SER A 88 15.09 -22.61 14.38
C SER A 88 15.47 -23.22 13.02
N VAL A 89 14.52 -23.37 12.08
CA VAL A 89 14.76 -23.98 10.74
C VAL A 89 14.41 -22.98 9.64
N SER A 90 15.05 -21.82 9.61
CA SER A 90 14.89 -20.84 8.50
C SER A 90 16.22 -20.32 7.96
N MET A 91 17.36 -20.83 8.43
CA MET A 91 18.68 -20.42 7.95
C MET A 91 19.24 -21.27 6.80
N ASP A 92 18.56 -22.34 6.38
CA ASP A 92 19.08 -23.26 5.35
C ASP A 92 17.99 -23.65 4.35
N LEU A 93 17.83 -22.89 3.26
CA LEU A 93 17.42 -23.52 2.01
C LEU A 93 18.08 -22.84 0.79
N PRO A 94 18.79 -23.61 -0.05
CA PRO A 94 19.59 -23.06 -1.14
C PRO A 94 18.70 -22.54 -2.27
N ALA A 95 19.16 -21.44 -2.86
CA ALA A 95 18.61 -20.87 -4.07
C ALA A 95 18.73 -21.85 -5.26
N SER A 96 17.71 -22.67 -5.50
CA SER A 96 17.53 -23.33 -6.79
C SER A 96 16.05 -23.42 -7.14
N GLY A 97 15.69 -22.78 -8.25
CA GLY A 97 14.33 -22.80 -8.81
C GLY A 97 13.85 -21.42 -9.21
N GLN A 98 14.26 -20.97 -10.40
CA GLN A 98 13.68 -19.78 -11.02
C GLN A 98 12.15 -19.89 -11.11
N PRO A 99 11.39 -18.89 -10.64
CA PRO A 99 10.00 -18.74 -11.06
C PRO A 99 10.01 -18.07 -12.43
N HIS A 100 9.77 -18.87 -13.47
CA HIS A 100 9.39 -18.34 -14.77
C HIS A 100 8.21 -17.39 -14.58
N LEU A 101 8.44 -16.15 -14.97
CA LEU A 101 7.45 -15.10 -15.13
C LEU A 101 6.18 -15.63 -15.81
N CYS A 102 5.11 -15.80 -15.04
CA CYS A 102 3.74 -15.68 -15.56
C CYS A 102 3.29 -14.22 -15.41
N PHE A 103 4.05 -13.31 -16.02
CA PHE A 103 3.47 -12.11 -16.60
C PHE A 103 3.05 -12.53 -18.01
N LEU A 104 1.75 -12.65 -18.27
CA LEU A 104 1.23 -12.62 -19.65
C LEU A 104 0.32 -11.39 -19.81
N PRO A 105 0.22 -10.89 -21.05
CA PRO A 105 0.27 -9.48 -21.45
C PRO A 105 -0.95 -8.64 -21.05
#